data_AF-Q747A6-F1
#
_entry.id   AF-Q747A6-F1
#
_cell.length_a   1.000
_cell.length_b   1.000
_cell.length_c   1.000
_cell.angle_alpha   90.00
_cell.angle_beta   90.00
_cell.angle_gamma   90.00
#
_symmetry.space_group_name_H-M   'P 1'
#
loop_
_entity.id
_entity.type
_entity.pdbx_description
1 polymer ?
#
loop_
_entity_poly.entity_id
_entity_poly.type
_entity_poly.pdbx_seq_one_letter_code
_entity_poly.pdbx_strand_id
1 'polypeptide(L)'
;MHMPRTLVRIIVVFLVTFFLQSIARAGDSRLSVPPLAKPPLGERWFGIFLGGERTGFGRQVTTSVDDGYEMIVEGSVRMVVLGFSREAASREVYRVGRDLALRSFRVEQVLDGTPQRLEGEATPAGVKVRLERGGSRKEKLLKTKGAVYPPPALNLYPLMKGAVAGKRYKVTMLDVEGVSLKSVAITVQGADTAAGGIQAIHMVNDLYPMVDNEVWVDRDGNTLRESVRDGLVETVAEAGDAGRRFLAEATLARRDMILDFSLVRLNPPLERVRELKSLVITLEGIPREMSLPDGGGQSVRRLGDGSVQVTVEPVVPSATAGGDSAPAVAGAALAPWLAPTDLLPADHPEIVATARRVIGDDVSARGRLVKLVSWVSSYVKDSVTDAPSPLDTLASRTGNCQSHARLFVSLARAVGIPARFVSGLVSLDGKGLLYHSWAEVFVDGAWQQVDPTFDQVPADASHVKLVEGESPDRLAAIAAVVGRIKARVVEMR
;
A
#
# COMPACT_ATOMS: atom_id res chain seq x y z
N MET A 1 43.35 -30.72 9.56
CA MET A 1 42.04 -31.36 9.38
C MET A 1 41.65 -31.28 7.91
N HIS A 2 41.61 -32.43 7.23
CA HIS A 2 41.22 -32.57 5.83
C HIS A 2 39.70 -32.68 5.71
N MET A 3 39.09 -31.88 4.84
CA MET A 3 37.71 -32.11 4.38
C MET A 3 37.68 -33.32 3.41
N PRO A 4 36.67 -34.21 3.47
CA PRO A 4 36.65 -35.42 2.66
C PRO A 4 36.49 -35.14 1.15
N ARG A 5 37.34 -35.77 0.33
CA ARG A 5 37.44 -35.65 -1.14
C ARG A 5 36.19 -36.11 -1.93
N THR A 6 35.15 -36.59 -1.26
CA THR A 6 33.90 -37.04 -1.87
C THR A 6 32.89 -35.90 -2.09
N LEU A 7 32.96 -34.81 -1.31
CA LEU A 7 32.07 -33.64 -1.46
C LEU A 7 32.47 -32.74 -2.65
N VAL A 8 33.76 -32.74 -2.98
CA VAL A 8 34.35 -31.94 -4.09
C VAL A 8 33.95 -32.51 -5.46
N ARG A 9 33.63 -33.80 -5.57
CA ARG A 9 33.21 -34.41 -6.84
C ARG A 9 31.72 -34.27 -7.16
N ILE A 10 30.86 -34.07 -6.15
CA ILE A 10 29.43 -33.80 -6.38
C ILE A 10 29.22 -32.33 -6.79
N ILE A 11 30.02 -31.42 -6.22
CA ILE A 11 30.00 -29.99 -6.56
C ILE A 11 30.53 -29.75 -8.00
N VAL A 12 31.53 -30.52 -8.45
CA VAL A 12 32.11 -30.36 -9.81
C VAL A 12 31.25 -31.00 -10.91
N VAL A 13 30.43 -32.01 -10.61
CA VAL A 13 29.51 -32.61 -11.61
C VAL A 13 28.22 -31.79 -11.76
N PHE A 14 27.73 -31.15 -10.69
CA PHE A 14 26.63 -30.16 -10.78
C PHE A 14 27.05 -28.85 -11.46
N LEU A 15 28.32 -28.43 -11.31
CA LEU A 15 28.88 -27.24 -11.97
C LEU A 15 29.12 -27.41 -13.48
N VAL A 16 29.16 -28.65 -14.00
CA VAL A 16 29.38 -28.92 -15.44
C VAL A 16 28.08 -29.27 -16.18
N THR A 17 27.02 -29.69 -15.49
CA THR A 17 25.69 -29.90 -16.12
C THR A 17 24.81 -28.65 -16.12
N PHE A 18 25.02 -27.67 -15.23
CA PHE A 18 24.32 -26.38 -15.29
C PHE A 18 24.91 -25.40 -16.32
N PHE A 19 26.11 -25.69 -16.85
CA PHE A 19 26.77 -24.86 -17.87
C PHE A 19 26.31 -25.16 -19.32
N LEU A 20 25.34 -26.07 -19.51
CA LEU A 20 24.88 -26.51 -20.83
C LEU A 20 23.36 -26.45 -21.05
N GLN A 21 22.61 -25.72 -20.20
CA GLN A 21 21.18 -25.44 -20.45
C GLN A 21 20.81 -23.96 -20.50
N SER A 22 21.76 -23.05 -20.74
CA SER A 22 21.42 -21.79 -21.41
C SER A 22 21.24 -22.07 -22.91
N ILE A 23 20.21 -22.84 -23.27
CA ILE A 23 19.65 -22.69 -24.61
C ILE A 23 19.05 -21.30 -24.59
N ALA A 24 19.83 -20.33 -25.09
CA ALA A 24 19.34 -19.03 -25.44
C ALA A 24 18.02 -19.25 -26.17
N ARG A 25 16.92 -18.82 -25.54
CA ARG A 25 15.65 -18.66 -26.25
C ARG A 25 15.97 -17.64 -27.32
N ALA A 26 16.22 -18.13 -28.53
CA ALA A 26 16.60 -17.29 -29.66
C ALA A 26 15.39 -16.42 -29.99
N GLY A 27 15.29 -15.28 -29.32
CA GLY A 27 14.40 -14.20 -29.73
C GLY A 27 14.69 -13.86 -31.18
N ASP A 28 13.71 -13.32 -31.89
CA ASP A 28 13.87 -13.00 -33.30
C ASP A 28 15.04 -12.02 -33.48
N SER A 29 16.16 -12.53 -34.01
CA SER A 29 17.44 -11.83 -34.18
C SER A 29 17.37 -10.62 -35.13
N ARG A 30 16.20 -10.40 -35.76
CA ARG A 30 15.94 -9.30 -36.70
C ARG A 30 15.27 -8.08 -36.05
N LEU A 31 15.06 -8.06 -34.73
CA LEU A 31 14.43 -6.91 -34.08
C LEU A 31 15.28 -5.63 -34.24
N SER A 32 14.68 -4.62 -34.87
CA SER A 32 15.15 -3.24 -34.89
C SER A 32 13.97 -2.31 -34.62
N VAL A 33 14.09 -1.48 -33.58
CA VAL A 33 13.07 -0.52 -33.14
C VAL A 33 13.64 0.89 -33.29
N PRO A 34 12.93 1.81 -33.97
CA PRO A 34 13.39 3.18 -34.10
C PRO A 34 13.48 3.87 -32.73
N PRO A 35 14.31 4.93 -32.59
CA PRO A 35 14.39 5.69 -31.35
C PRO A 35 13.02 6.24 -30.92
N LEU A 36 12.69 6.08 -29.63
CA LEU A 36 11.53 6.74 -29.04
C LEU A 36 11.72 8.27 -29.08
N ALA A 37 10.68 8.97 -29.51
CA ALA A 37 10.67 10.44 -29.51
C ALA A 37 10.53 11.01 -28.08
N LYS A 38 9.84 10.29 -27.20
CA LYS A 38 9.56 10.65 -25.80
C LYS A 38 9.40 9.37 -24.96
N PRO A 39 9.65 9.42 -23.65
CA PRO A 39 9.32 8.32 -22.77
C PRO A 39 7.80 8.15 -22.66
N PRO A 40 7.35 6.99 -22.19
CA PRO A 40 5.96 6.78 -21.84
C PRO A 40 5.49 7.80 -20.79
N LEU A 41 4.48 8.61 -21.11
CA LEU A 41 3.90 9.58 -20.19
C LEU A 41 2.78 8.95 -19.36
N GLY A 42 2.41 9.60 -18.25
CA GLY A 42 1.31 9.18 -17.38
C GLY A 42 1.75 8.27 -16.23
N GLU A 43 0.75 7.69 -15.56
CA GLU A 43 0.90 6.85 -14.38
C GLU A 43 1.00 5.37 -14.75
N ARG A 44 1.89 4.64 -14.08
CA ARG A 44 2.08 3.18 -14.16
C ARG A 44 2.18 2.59 -12.77
N TRP A 45 1.66 1.38 -12.62
CA TRP A 45 1.67 0.62 -11.38
C TRP A 45 2.36 -0.71 -11.59
N PHE A 46 3.03 -1.17 -10.54
CA PHE A 46 3.77 -2.41 -10.52
C PHE A 46 3.50 -3.16 -9.22
N GLY A 47 3.25 -4.47 -9.32
CA GLY A 47 3.32 -5.38 -8.18
C GLY A 47 4.74 -5.91 -8.03
N ILE A 48 5.24 -5.99 -6.80
CA ILE A 48 6.55 -6.59 -6.49
C ILE A 48 6.32 -7.92 -5.78
N PHE A 49 6.94 -8.99 -6.29
CA PHE A 49 6.73 -10.36 -5.84
C PHE A 49 8.05 -11.03 -5.47
N LEU A 50 8.04 -11.88 -4.45
CA LEU A 50 9.14 -12.75 -4.05
C LEU A 50 8.63 -14.19 -3.99
N GLY A 51 9.15 -15.08 -4.83
CA GLY A 51 8.68 -16.48 -4.88
C GLY A 51 7.18 -16.61 -5.18
N GLY A 52 6.63 -15.69 -5.97
CA GLY A 52 5.20 -15.62 -6.30
C GLY A 52 4.33 -14.89 -5.27
N GLU A 53 4.85 -14.59 -4.08
CA GLU A 53 4.10 -13.84 -3.06
C GLU A 53 4.31 -12.33 -3.22
N ARG A 54 3.22 -11.55 -3.14
CA ARG A 54 3.31 -10.09 -3.24
C ARG A 54 3.95 -9.48 -1.99
N THR A 55 5.09 -8.83 -2.17
CA THR A 55 5.90 -8.22 -1.12
C THR A 55 5.88 -6.70 -1.14
N GLY A 56 5.37 -6.09 -2.22
CA GLY A 56 5.36 -4.65 -2.37
C GLY A 56 4.63 -4.14 -3.60
N PHE A 57 4.81 -2.85 -3.83
CA PHE A 57 4.32 -2.16 -5.02
C PHE A 57 5.30 -1.08 -5.46
N GLY A 58 5.21 -0.71 -6.73
CA GLY A 58 5.83 0.46 -7.31
C GLY A 58 4.81 1.29 -8.08
N ARG A 59 4.97 2.60 -8.08
CA ARG A 59 4.20 3.55 -8.87
C ARG A 59 5.17 4.50 -9.54
N GLN A 60 5.01 4.69 -10.84
CA GLN A 60 5.80 5.65 -11.60
C GLN A 60 4.87 6.62 -12.32
N VAL A 61 5.14 7.91 -12.20
CA VAL A 61 4.47 8.97 -12.96
C VAL A 61 5.52 9.72 -13.76
N THR A 62 5.30 9.87 -15.06
CA THR A 62 6.17 10.65 -15.94
C THR A 62 5.39 11.76 -16.60
N THR A 63 5.82 13.00 -16.39
CA THR A 63 5.21 14.20 -16.95
C THR A 63 6.21 14.98 -17.80
N SER A 64 5.72 15.60 -18.87
CA SER A 64 6.54 16.50 -19.68
C SER A 64 6.70 17.85 -18.99
N VAL A 65 7.89 18.43 -19.09
CA VAL A 65 8.18 19.83 -18.74
C VAL A 65 9.01 20.48 -19.82
N ASP A 66 9.20 21.80 -19.75
CA ASP A 66 9.77 22.61 -20.83
C ASP A 66 11.11 22.07 -21.38
N ASP A 67 12.00 21.63 -20.48
CA ASP A 67 13.38 21.21 -20.79
C ASP A 67 13.62 19.68 -20.69
N GLY A 68 12.55 18.89 -20.57
CA GLY A 68 12.61 17.44 -20.46
C GLY A 68 11.41 16.83 -19.73
N TYR A 69 11.68 16.06 -18.68
CA TYR A 69 10.64 15.31 -17.96
C TYR A 69 10.83 15.36 -16.45
N GLU A 70 9.71 15.27 -15.72
CA GLU A 70 9.72 14.89 -14.31
C GLU A 70 9.29 13.42 -14.20
N MET A 71 10.09 12.64 -13.47
CA MET A 71 9.79 11.25 -13.15
C MET A 71 9.64 11.14 -11.63
N ILE A 72 8.43 10.79 -11.20
CA ILE A 72 8.12 10.51 -9.79
C ILE A 72 8.02 9.00 -9.65
N VAL A 73 8.81 8.42 -8.75
CA VAL A 73 8.78 6.99 -8.42
C VAL A 73 8.43 6.87 -6.95
N GLU A 74 7.44 6.06 -6.64
CA GLU A 74 7.01 5.76 -5.29
C GLU A 74 6.96 4.25 -5.13
N GLY A 75 7.42 3.73 -4.02
CA GLY A 75 7.42 2.29 -3.81
C GLY A 75 7.54 1.90 -2.35
N SER A 76 7.04 0.71 -2.03
CA SER A 76 7.22 0.09 -0.73
C SER A 76 7.39 -1.41 -0.93
N VAL A 77 8.38 -1.98 -0.26
CA VAL A 77 8.68 -3.41 -0.30
C VAL A 77 9.15 -3.90 1.05
N ARG A 78 8.66 -5.08 1.45
CA ARG A 78 9.22 -5.84 2.57
C ARG A 78 9.42 -7.27 2.17
N MET A 79 10.66 -7.72 2.29
CA MET A 79 11.06 -9.06 1.94
C MET A 79 11.61 -9.75 3.17
N VAL A 80 11.22 -11.02 3.37
CA VAL A 80 11.85 -11.90 4.35
C VAL A 80 12.69 -12.91 3.59
N VAL A 81 14.01 -12.82 3.74
CA VAL A 81 14.95 -13.71 3.07
C VAL A 81 15.78 -14.39 4.14
N LEU A 82 15.68 -15.72 4.23
CA LEU A 82 16.41 -16.55 5.20
C LEU A 82 16.21 -16.10 6.67
N GLY A 83 15.00 -15.63 7.01
CA GLY A 83 14.66 -15.16 8.36
C GLY A 83 15.05 -13.71 8.67
N PHE A 84 15.68 -12.99 7.74
CA PHE A 84 15.96 -11.55 7.87
C PHE A 84 14.90 -10.75 7.10
N SER A 85 14.21 -9.85 7.79
CA SER A 85 13.31 -8.87 7.17
C SER A 85 14.12 -7.69 6.67
N ARG A 86 13.93 -7.33 5.40
CA ARG A 86 14.36 -6.06 4.83
C ARG A 86 13.15 -5.26 4.40
N GLU A 87 13.15 -3.97 4.73
CA GLU A 87 12.06 -3.07 4.45
C GLU A 87 12.59 -1.79 3.81
N ALA A 88 11.97 -1.39 2.71
CA ALA A 88 12.27 -0.14 2.04
C ALA A 88 10.98 0.53 1.57
N ALA A 89 10.83 1.81 1.88
CA ALA A 89 9.81 2.67 1.30
C ALA A 89 10.51 3.92 0.75
N SER A 90 10.16 4.35 -0.45
CA SER A 90 10.75 5.54 -1.06
C SER A 90 9.76 6.37 -1.85
N ARG A 91 10.05 7.67 -1.91
CA ARG A 91 9.53 8.61 -2.89
C ARG A 91 10.70 9.36 -3.51
N GLU A 92 10.78 9.26 -4.82
CA GLU A 92 11.89 9.73 -5.62
C GLU A 92 11.34 10.65 -6.68
N VAL A 93 11.95 11.81 -6.83
CA VAL A 93 11.59 12.80 -7.83
C VAL A 93 12.85 13.12 -8.62
N TYR A 94 12.81 12.88 -9.92
CA TYR A 94 13.90 13.14 -10.84
C TYR A 94 13.48 14.16 -11.88
N ARG A 95 14.32 15.17 -12.09
CA ARG A 95 14.27 16.04 -13.27
C ARG A 95 15.31 15.55 -14.26
N VAL A 96 14.87 15.27 -15.49
CA VAL A 96 15.74 14.76 -16.55
C VAL A 96 15.59 15.59 -17.83
N GLY A 97 16.64 15.63 -18.64
CA GLY A 97 16.58 16.20 -20.00
C GLY A 97 15.74 15.35 -20.96
N ARG A 98 15.58 15.83 -22.20
CA ARG A 98 14.88 15.11 -23.26
C ARG A 98 15.52 13.76 -23.63
N ASP A 99 16.82 13.63 -23.38
CA ASP A 99 17.61 12.41 -23.54
C ASP A 99 17.59 11.51 -22.30
N LEU A 100 16.82 11.87 -21.27
CA LEU A 100 16.72 11.25 -19.95
C LEU A 100 17.95 11.44 -19.04
N ALA A 101 18.93 12.27 -19.43
CA ALA A 101 20.06 12.59 -18.56
C ALA A 101 19.59 13.35 -17.31
N LEU A 102 20.09 12.95 -16.14
CA LEU A 102 19.78 13.54 -14.85
C LEU A 102 20.15 15.02 -14.82
N ARG A 103 19.23 15.86 -14.35
CA ARG A 103 19.46 17.27 -14.00
C ARG A 103 19.49 17.43 -12.48
N SER A 104 18.45 16.97 -11.80
CA SER A 104 18.36 17.01 -10.35
C SER A 104 17.50 15.87 -9.81
N PHE A 105 17.65 15.59 -8.52
CA PHE A 105 16.84 14.60 -7.83
C PHE A 105 16.59 14.97 -6.37
N ARG A 106 15.47 14.48 -5.86
CA ARG A 106 15.15 14.39 -4.44
C ARG A 106 14.65 13.00 -4.14
N VAL A 107 15.19 12.36 -3.12
CA VAL A 107 14.80 11.04 -2.66
C VAL A 107 14.54 11.13 -1.17
N GLU A 108 13.36 10.71 -0.76
CA GLU A 108 12.97 10.49 0.63
C GLU A 108 12.71 9.00 0.78
N GLN A 109 13.45 8.34 1.67
CA GLN A 109 13.34 6.89 1.84
C GLN A 109 13.50 6.47 3.29
N VAL A 110 12.85 5.38 3.65
CA VAL A 110 13.02 4.68 4.92
C VAL A 110 13.59 3.31 4.58
N LEU A 111 14.78 3.01 5.10
CA LEU A 111 15.45 1.72 4.93
C LEU A 111 15.59 1.06 6.29
N ASP A 112 14.96 -0.09 6.48
CA ASP A 112 14.94 -0.84 7.74
C ASP A 112 14.61 0.08 8.94
N GLY A 113 13.57 0.91 8.80
CA GLY A 113 13.12 1.87 9.81
C GLY A 113 13.99 3.13 9.96
N THR A 114 15.09 3.26 9.19
CA THR A 114 15.95 4.44 9.24
C THR A 114 15.58 5.44 8.14
N PRO A 115 15.06 6.63 8.47
CA PRO A 115 14.78 7.66 7.48
C PRO A 115 16.08 8.24 6.91
N GLN A 116 16.08 8.44 5.60
CA GLN A 116 17.17 9.01 4.83
C GLN A 116 16.60 9.94 3.76
N ARG A 117 17.22 11.10 3.60
CA ARG A 117 16.92 12.04 2.52
C ARG A 117 18.17 12.27 1.68
N LEU A 118 18.00 12.24 0.36
CA LEU A 118 19.03 12.64 -0.58
C LEU A 118 18.50 13.76 -1.48
N GLU A 119 19.36 14.73 -1.76
CA GLU A 119 19.11 15.74 -2.77
C GLU A 119 20.37 15.94 -3.60
N GLY A 120 20.23 16.20 -4.89
CA GLY A 120 21.40 16.44 -5.70
C GLY A 120 21.11 16.95 -7.09
N GLU A 121 22.20 17.37 -7.73
CA GLU A 121 22.19 17.97 -9.06
C GLU A 121 23.37 17.44 -9.87
N ALA A 122 23.13 17.22 -11.15
CA ALA A 122 24.18 16.88 -12.10
C ALA A 122 24.95 18.15 -12.50
N THR A 123 26.27 18.03 -12.52
CA THR A 123 27.21 19.10 -12.89
C THR A 123 28.20 18.55 -13.93
N PRO A 124 28.96 19.40 -14.63
CA PRO A 124 30.02 18.93 -15.54
C PRO A 124 31.09 18.05 -14.87
N ALA A 125 31.29 18.18 -13.55
CA ALA A 125 32.25 17.38 -12.79
C ALA A 125 31.69 16.05 -12.26
N GLY A 126 30.38 15.80 -12.41
CA GLY A 126 29.66 14.66 -11.86
C GLY A 126 28.43 15.09 -11.07
N VAL A 127 27.94 14.25 -10.16
CA VAL A 127 26.70 14.51 -9.41
C VAL A 127 27.01 14.98 -7.99
N LYS A 128 26.57 16.19 -7.64
CA LYS A 128 26.65 16.67 -6.25
C LYS A 128 25.48 16.08 -5.48
N VAL A 129 25.75 15.41 -4.37
CA VAL A 129 24.76 14.76 -3.53
C VAL A 129 24.87 15.26 -2.10
N ARG A 130 23.74 15.65 -1.52
CA ARG A 130 23.55 15.90 -0.10
C ARG A 130 22.77 14.75 0.49
N LEU A 131 23.30 14.17 1.57
CA LEU A 131 22.71 13.06 2.30
C LEU A 131 22.40 13.51 3.73
N GLU A 132 21.17 13.28 4.16
CA GLU A 132 20.71 13.50 5.52
C GLU A 132 20.21 12.17 6.10
N ARG A 133 20.78 11.75 7.24
CA ARG A 133 20.41 10.50 7.93
C ARG A 133 20.64 10.67 9.43
N GLY A 134 19.62 10.39 10.24
CA GLY A 134 19.71 10.45 11.72
C GLY A 134 20.22 11.78 12.26
N GLY A 135 19.79 12.91 11.68
CA GLY A 135 20.23 14.26 12.07
C GLY A 135 21.63 14.66 11.56
N SER A 136 22.39 13.75 10.97
CA SER A 136 23.68 14.05 10.34
C SER A 136 23.48 14.46 8.87
N ARG A 137 24.25 15.46 8.42
CA ARG A 137 24.27 15.93 7.03
C ARG A 137 25.67 15.77 6.43
N LYS A 138 25.75 15.19 5.24
CA LYS A 138 26.99 15.02 4.47
C LYS A 138 26.79 15.48 3.03
N GLU A 139 27.82 16.06 2.43
CA GLU A 139 27.85 16.36 1.00
C GLU A 139 28.95 15.52 0.32
N LYS A 140 28.67 15.00 -0.87
CA LYS A 140 29.57 14.15 -1.66
C LYS A 140 29.49 14.55 -3.13
N LEU A 141 30.62 14.59 -3.82
CA LEU A 141 30.68 14.71 -5.27
C LEU A 141 30.98 13.35 -5.88
N LEU A 142 30.02 12.81 -6.63
CA LEU A 142 30.18 11.59 -7.39
C LEU A 142 30.78 11.91 -8.76
N LYS A 143 32.10 11.81 -8.88
CA LYS A 143 32.85 12.23 -10.08
C LYS A 143 32.57 11.32 -11.28
N THR A 144 32.29 11.90 -12.42
CA THR A 144 32.23 11.20 -13.72
C THR A 144 32.47 12.16 -14.87
N LYS A 145 32.89 11.64 -16.02
CA LYS A 145 33.05 12.37 -17.28
C LYS A 145 31.93 11.92 -18.25
N GLY A 146 30.69 12.32 -17.99
CA GLY A 146 29.56 11.93 -18.84
C GLY A 146 28.20 12.14 -18.19
N ALA A 147 27.15 11.98 -18.98
CA ALA A 147 25.77 12.01 -18.51
C ALA A 147 25.50 10.86 -17.52
N VAL A 148 24.78 11.18 -16.45
CA VAL A 148 24.28 10.20 -15.47
C VAL A 148 22.78 10.07 -15.66
N TYR A 149 22.25 8.87 -15.49
CA TYR A 149 20.83 8.56 -15.66
C TYR A 149 20.24 8.07 -14.34
N PRO A 150 18.99 8.45 -14.01
CA PRO A 150 18.32 7.91 -12.83
C PRO A 150 17.82 6.47 -13.10
N PRO A 151 17.52 5.68 -12.04
CA PRO A 151 16.99 4.32 -12.18
C PRO A 151 15.81 4.15 -13.17
N PRO A 152 14.73 4.98 -13.13
CA PRO A 152 13.60 4.82 -14.07
C PRO A 152 13.96 5.05 -15.55
N ALA A 153 15.13 5.60 -15.85
CA ALA A 153 15.60 5.78 -17.23
C ALA A 153 16.31 4.55 -17.80
N LEU A 154 16.71 3.57 -16.98
CA LEU A 154 17.49 2.41 -17.44
C LEU A 154 16.75 1.62 -18.52
N ASN A 155 15.51 1.20 -18.25
CA ASN A 155 14.73 0.37 -19.16
C ASN A 155 14.38 1.12 -20.46
N LEU A 156 14.36 2.44 -20.42
CA LEU A 156 14.06 3.29 -21.56
C LEU A 156 15.29 3.58 -22.42
N TYR A 157 16.49 3.55 -21.83
CA TYR A 157 17.70 4.05 -22.50
C TYR A 157 17.98 3.39 -23.86
N PRO A 158 17.93 2.04 -24.00
CA PRO A 158 18.12 1.42 -25.32
C PRO A 158 17.07 1.86 -26.34
N LEU A 159 15.81 2.00 -25.93
CA LEU A 159 14.71 2.42 -26.80
C LEU A 159 14.84 3.90 -27.21
N MET A 160 15.29 4.78 -26.31
CA MET A 160 15.59 6.19 -26.64
C MET A 160 16.75 6.34 -27.64
N LYS A 161 17.59 5.31 -27.78
CA LYS A 161 18.71 5.27 -28.75
C LYS A 161 18.40 4.46 -30.01
N GLY A 162 17.20 3.88 -30.11
CA GLY A 162 16.84 2.87 -31.08
C GLY A 162 17.41 1.51 -30.67
N ALA A 163 16.51 0.58 -30.32
CA ALA A 163 16.87 -0.74 -29.82
C ALA A 163 17.14 -1.70 -30.99
N VAL A 164 18.25 -2.43 -30.93
CA VAL A 164 18.65 -3.41 -31.96
C VAL A 164 19.06 -4.70 -31.27
N ALA A 165 18.52 -5.85 -31.70
CA ALA A 165 18.89 -7.15 -31.16
C ALA A 165 20.41 -7.38 -31.18
N GLY A 166 20.94 -7.95 -30.10
CA GLY A 166 22.37 -8.19 -29.87
C GLY A 166 23.18 -6.94 -29.48
N LYS A 167 22.62 -5.72 -29.58
CA LYS A 167 23.35 -4.49 -29.22
C LYS A 167 23.41 -4.32 -27.71
N ARG A 168 24.61 -3.98 -27.22
CA ARG A 168 24.90 -3.68 -25.81
C ARG A 168 25.09 -2.18 -25.60
N TYR A 169 24.40 -1.64 -24.60
CA TYR A 169 24.39 -0.24 -24.20
C TYR A 169 25.03 -0.13 -22.82
N LYS A 170 25.96 0.82 -22.62
CA LYS A 170 26.53 1.10 -21.29
C LYS A 170 25.95 2.41 -20.78
N VAL A 171 25.41 2.38 -19.57
CA VAL A 171 24.73 3.51 -18.92
C VAL A 171 25.40 3.78 -17.58
N THR A 172 25.78 5.02 -17.33
CA THR A 172 26.17 5.46 -15.98
C THR A 172 24.92 5.83 -15.21
N MET A 173 24.55 5.02 -14.21
CA MET A 173 23.36 5.21 -13.40
C MET A 173 23.72 5.79 -12.02
N LEU A 174 22.89 6.71 -11.52
CA LEU A 174 22.89 7.09 -10.12
C LEU A 174 22.29 5.96 -9.26
N ASP A 175 23.10 5.40 -8.37
CA ASP A 175 22.64 4.47 -7.34
C ASP A 175 22.35 5.25 -6.04
N VAL A 176 21.06 5.45 -5.76
CA VAL A 176 20.59 6.22 -4.60
C VAL A 176 20.75 5.47 -3.28
N GLU A 177 20.71 4.13 -3.31
CA GLU A 177 20.91 3.28 -2.13
C GLU A 177 22.38 3.32 -1.70
N GLY A 178 23.29 3.06 -2.65
CA GLY A 178 24.73 3.08 -2.42
C GLY A 178 25.36 4.48 -2.38
N VAL A 179 24.59 5.53 -2.71
CA VAL A 179 25.08 6.91 -2.92
C VAL A 179 26.36 6.90 -3.79
N SER A 180 26.24 6.27 -4.96
CA SER A 180 27.35 5.98 -5.85
C SER A 180 26.92 6.06 -7.33
N LEU A 181 27.88 5.92 -8.24
CA LEU A 181 27.59 5.75 -9.67
C LEU A 181 27.90 4.32 -10.06
N LYS A 182 26.95 3.66 -10.72
CA LYS A 182 27.09 2.32 -11.27
C LYS A 182 27.18 2.40 -12.80
N SER A 183 28.02 1.57 -13.39
CA SER A 183 28.00 1.35 -14.84
C SER A 183 27.16 0.11 -15.10
N VAL A 184 25.98 0.28 -15.69
CA VAL A 184 25.06 -0.80 -16.04
C VAL A 184 25.16 -1.06 -17.53
N ALA A 185 25.37 -2.31 -17.91
CA ALA A 185 25.34 -2.74 -19.30
C ALA A 185 24.01 -3.44 -19.60
N ILE A 186 23.31 -2.96 -20.63
CA ILE A 186 22.01 -3.46 -21.05
C ILE A 186 22.16 -4.06 -22.44
N THR A 187 21.75 -5.32 -22.63
CA THR A 187 21.79 -6.02 -23.91
C THR A 187 20.37 -6.26 -24.39
N VAL A 188 20.05 -5.85 -25.62
CA VAL A 188 18.75 -6.16 -26.24
C VAL A 188 18.82 -7.57 -26.80
N GLN A 189 18.02 -8.50 -26.27
CA GLN A 189 18.01 -9.89 -26.71
C GLN A 189 17.23 -10.06 -28.02
N GLY A 190 16.11 -9.35 -28.17
CA GLY A 190 15.28 -9.41 -29.37
C GLY A 190 13.80 -9.25 -29.05
N ALA A 191 12.95 -9.64 -30.00
CA ALA A 191 11.51 -9.71 -29.79
C ALA A 191 11.15 -10.94 -28.93
N ASP A 192 10.19 -10.77 -28.04
CA ASP A 192 9.64 -11.81 -27.19
C ASP A 192 8.14 -11.55 -26.97
N THR A 193 7.48 -12.45 -26.24
CA THR A 193 6.06 -12.31 -25.86
C THR A 193 5.94 -12.38 -24.34
N ALA A 194 5.47 -11.29 -23.73
CA ALA A 194 5.16 -11.25 -22.31
C ALA A 194 3.83 -11.97 -22.02
N ALA A 195 3.52 -12.15 -20.72
CA ALA A 195 2.25 -12.73 -20.28
C ALA A 195 1.05 -12.01 -20.94
N GLY A 196 0.02 -12.79 -21.31
CA GLY A 196 -1.15 -12.27 -22.02
C GLY A 196 -0.96 -12.04 -23.53
N GLY A 197 0.14 -12.50 -24.12
CA GLY A 197 0.36 -12.42 -25.57
C GLY A 197 0.88 -11.06 -26.07
N ILE A 198 1.30 -10.19 -25.14
CA ILE A 198 1.78 -8.85 -25.46
C ILE A 198 3.18 -8.93 -26.07
N GLN A 199 3.35 -8.34 -27.25
CA GLN A 199 4.65 -8.25 -27.91
C GLN A 199 5.60 -7.37 -27.09
N ALA A 200 6.78 -7.91 -26.79
CA ALA A 200 7.77 -7.29 -25.93
C ALA A 200 9.15 -7.26 -26.59
N ILE A 201 9.95 -6.30 -26.17
CA ILE A 201 11.38 -6.22 -26.38
C ILE A 201 12.01 -6.78 -25.11
N HIS A 202 12.70 -7.90 -25.24
CA HIS A 202 13.41 -8.52 -24.13
C HIS A 202 14.83 -7.94 -24.03
N MET A 203 15.21 -7.51 -22.84
CA MET A 203 16.53 -6.97 -22.52
C MET A 203 17.07 -7.64 -21.26
N VAL A 204 18.39 -7.73 -21.16
CA VAL A 204 19.09 -8.22 -19.97
C VAL A 204 20.09 -7.17 -19.52
N ASN A 205 20.15 -6.89 -18.21
CA ASN A 205 21.14 -5.99 -17.65
C ASN A 205 21.86 -6.58 -16.42
N ASP A 206 23.03 -6.02 -16.12
CA ASP A 206 23.93 -6.42 -15.03
C ASP A 206 23.80 -5.52 -13.78
N LEU A 207 22.62 -4.91 -13.56
CA LEU A 207 22.38 -4.01 -12.45
C LEU A 207 22.68 -4.64 -11.08
N TYR A 208 22.38 -5.93 -10.94
CA TYR A 208 22.61 -6.69 -9.71
C TYR A 208 23.86 -7.56 -9.85
N PRO A 209 24.79 -7.52 -8.87
CA PRO A 209 25.99 -8.35 -8.93
C PRO A 209 25.64 -9.85 -8.97
N MET A 210 26.32 -10.58 -9.84
CA MET A 210 26.28 -12.05 -9.97
C MET A 210 24.93 -12.63 -10.41
N VAL A 211 23.95 -11.79 -10.81
CA VAL A 211 22.65 -12.25 -11.28
C VAL A 211 22.17 -11.36 -12.43
N ASP A 212 21.64 -11.97 -13.47
CA ASP A 212 21.05 -11.23 -14.57
C ASP A 212 19.68 -10.66 -14.14
N ASN A 213 19.39 -9.44 -14.58
CA ASN A 213 18.07 -8.83 -14.52
C ASN A 213 17.46 -8.83 -15.92
N GLU A 214 16.40 -9.61 -16.10
CA GLU A 214 15.65 -9.69 -17.35
C GLU A 214 14.51 -8.67 -17.33
N VAL A 215 14.32 -7.94 -18.42
CA VAL A 215 13.37 -6.85 -18.55
C VAL A 215 12.60 -6.98 -19.85
N TRP A 216 11.28 -6.94 -19.77
CA TRP A 216 10.38 -6.92 -20.92
C TRP A 216 9.70 -5.56 -21.01
N VAL A 217 9.83 -4.90 -22.16
CA VAL A 217 9.26 -3.58 -22.43
C VAL A 217 8.46 -3.64 -23.72
N ASP A 218 7.30 -2.99 -23.79
CA ASP A 218 6.59 -2.87 -25.07
C ASP A 218 7.28 -1.86 -26.03
N ARG A 219 6.73 -1.70 -27.24
CA ARG A 219 7.29 -0.81 -28.25
C ARG A 219 7.16 0.67 -27.93
N ASP A 220 6.24 1.03 -27.02
CA ASP A 220 6.03 2.40 -26.58
C ASP A 220 6.93 2.77 -25.39
N GLY A 221 7.65 1.79 -24.84
CA GLY A 221 8.57 1.93 -23.72
C GLY A 221 7.98 1.60 -22.36
N ASN A 222 6.77 1.05 -22.29
CA ASN A 222 6.20 0.63 -21.00
C ASN A 222 6.88 -0.66 -20.53
N THR A 223 7.50 -0.63 -19.36
CA THR A 223 7.97 -1.85 -18.69
C THR A 223 6.76 -2.74 -18.39
N LEU A 224 6.80 -3.98 -18.86
CA LEU A 224 5.77 -4.99 -18.64
C LEU A 224 6.13 -5.92 -17.47
N ARG A 225 7.42 -6.28 -17.38
CA ARG A 225 7.94 -7.21 -16.37
C ARG A 225 9.45 -7.01 -16.19
N GLU A 226 9.91 -7.18 -14.96
CA GLU A 226 11.31 -7.39 -14.60
C GLU A 226 11.43 -8.68 -13.77
N SER A 227 12.49 -9.44 -13.99
CA SER A 227 12.75 -10.72 -13.33
C SER A 227 14.21 -10.78 -12.93
N VAL A 228 14.45 -10.93 -11.63
CA VAL A 228 15.78 -11.09 -11.04
C VAL A 228 15.90 -12.50 -10.48
N ARG A 229 17.05 -13.15 -10.72
CA ARG A 229 17.35 -14.52 -10.26
C ARG A 229 16.27 -15.52 -10.69
N ASP A 230 16.07 -15.64 -12.00
CA ASP A 230 15.17 -16.63 -12.62
C ASP A 230 13.74 -16.61 -12.03
N GLY A 231 13.20 -15.41 -11.82
CA GLY A 231 11.84 -15.21 -11.30
C GLY A 231 11.73 -15.27 -9.78
N LEU A 232 12.84 -15.31 -9.04
CA LEU A 232 12.77 -15.22 -7.58
C LEU A 232 12.16 -13.88 -7.14
N VAL A 233 12.60 -12.77 -7.74
CA VAL A 233 11.98 -11.45 -7.54
C VAL A 233 11.42 -10.97 -8.85
N GLU A 234 10.13 -10.66 -8.88
CA GLU A 234 9.44 -10.16 -10.06
C GLU A 234 8.83 -8.80 -9.78
N THR A 235 8.99 -7.88 -10.74
CA THR A 235 8.22 -6.64 -10.78
C THR A 235 7.35 -6.69 -12.02
N VAL A 236 6.03 -6.67 -11.85
CA VAL A 236 5.08 -6.90 -12.96
C VAL A 236 4.18 -5.69 -13.10
N ALA A 237 3.99 -5.22 -14.33
CA ALA A 237 3.05 -4.14 -14.62
C ALA A 237 1.62 -4.56 -14.25
N GLU A 238 0.92 -3.71 -13.53
CA GLU A 238 -0.47 -3.91 -13.12
C GLU A 238 -1.36 -2.80 -13.65
N ALA A 239 -2.64 -3.13 -13.87
CA ALA A 239 -3.66 -2.11 -14.08
C ALA A 239 -3.70 -1.18 -12.86
N GLY A 240 -3.89 0.12 -13.08
CA GLY A 240 -3.84 1.11 -11.99
C GLY A 240 -4.83 0.83 -10.86
N ASP A 241 -5.98 0.23 -11.16
CA ASP A 241 -6.97 -0.16 -10.15
C ASP A 241 -6.50 -1.31 -9.26
N ALA A 242 -5.68 -2.23 -9.78
CA ALA A 242 -5.13 -3.33 -8.98
C ALA A 242 -4.05 -2.81 -8.01
N GLY A 243 -3.15 -1.93 -8.48
CA GLY A 243 -2.14 -1.30 -7.62
C GLY A 243 -2.75 -0.42 -6.53
N ARG A 244 -3.78 0.37 -6.88
CA ARG A 244 -4.56 1.18 -5.91
C ARG A 244 -5.29 0.34 -4.87
N ARG A 245 -5.91 -0.78 -5.28
CA ARG A 245 -6.56 -1.73 -4.37
C ARG A 245 -5.57 -2.32 -3.37
N PHE A 246 -4.42 -2.79 -3.83
CA PHE A 246 -3.38 -3.30 -2.96
C PHE A 246 -2.88 -2.24 -1.96
N LEU A 247 -2.65 -1.01 -2.42
CA LEU A 247 -2.25 0.08 -1.52
C LEU A 247 -3.31 0.34 -0.45
N ALA A 248 -4.60 0.36 -0.80
CA ALA A 248 -5.68 0.54 0.15
C ALA A 248 -5.74 -0.61 1.17
N GLU A 249 -5.67 -1.86 0.71
CA GLU A 249 -5.65 -3.04 1.58
C GLU A 249 -4.45 -3.03 2.53
N ALA A 250 -3.25 -2.76 2.03
CA ALA A 250 -2.03 -2.71 2.84
C ALA A 250 -2.05 -1.56 3.86
N THR A 251 -2.66 -0.42 3.50
CA THR A 251 -2.83 0.75 4.37
C THR A 251 -3.82 0.46 5.49
N LEU A 252 -4.95 -0.19 5.17
CA LEU A 252 -5.95 -0.60 6.17
C LEU A 252 -5.43 -1.73 7.09
N ALA A 253 -4.49 -2.54 6.61
CA ALA A 253 -3.99 -3.69 7.35
C ALA A 253 -3.01 -3.37 8.50
N ARG A 254 -2.75 -2.10 8.83
CA ARG A 254 -1.71 -1.69 9.80
C ARG A 254 -0.37 -2.39 9.58
N ARG A 255 0.04 -2.58 8.31
CA ARG A 255 1.43 -2.94 8.06
C ARG A 255 2.29 -1.76 8.51
N ASP A 256 3.23 -1.99 9.41
CA ASP A 256 4.24 -1.00 9.88
C ASP A 256 4.95 -0.25 8.72
N MET A 257 4.81 -0.74 7.49
CA MET A 257 5.46 -0.31 6.26
C MET A 257 4.89 0.93 5.57
N ILE A 258 3.74 1.46 6.00
CA ILE A 258 3.00 2.54 5.30
C ILE A 258 2.71 3.73 6.22
N LEU A 259 3.36 3.82 7.38
CA LEU A 259 3.04 4.88 8.34
C LEU A 259 3.31 6.28 7.76
N ASP A 260 4.39 6.55 7.03
CA ASP A 260 4.64 7.93 6.56
C ASP A 260 3.80 8.39 5.35
N PHE A 261 3.36 7.48 4.45
CA PHE A 261 2.58 7.85 3.27
C PHE A 261 1.07 7.90 3.49
N SER A 262 0.57 7.13 4.47
CA SER A 262 -0.85 7.10 4.83
C SER A 262 -1.21 8.00 6.00
N LEU A 263 -0.20 8.47 6.76
CA LEU A 263 -0.42 9.34 7.89
C LEU A 263 -0.87 10.72 7.45
N VAL A 264 -2.10 11.06 7.84
CA VAL A 264 -2.62 12.40 7.67
C VAL A 264 -2.24 13.20 8.91
N ARG A 265 -1.19 14.00 8.78
CA ARG A 265 -0.68 14.82 9.88
C ARG A 265 -1.72 15.88 10.27
N LEU A 266 -1.95 16.02 11.57
CA LEU A 266 -2.80 17.05 12.15
C LEU A 266 -1.95 18.19 12.71
N ASN A 267 -2.45 19.41 12.56
CA ASN A 267 -1.92 20.59 13.23
C ASN A 267 -3.08 21.39 13.86
N PRO A 268 -3.13 21.53 15.20
CA PRO A 268 -2.28 20.84 16.19
C PRO A 268 -2.48 19.32 16.19
N PRO A 269 -1.52 18.51 16.71
CA PRO A 269 -1.72 17.08 16.91
C PRO A 269 -2.81 16.84 17.97
N LEU A 270 -3.50 15.70 17.86
CA LEU A 270 -4.46 15.26 18.89
C LEU A 270 -3.72 14.45 19.97
N GLU A 271 -4.03 14.75 21.22
CA GLU A 271 -3.53 14.06 22.40
C GLU A 271 -4.71 13.67 23.29
N ARG A 272 -4.55 12.58 24.05
CA ARG A 272 -5.60 12.02 24.92
C ARG A 272 -6.89 11.79 24.15
N VAL A 273 -6.78 11.16 22.97
CA VAL A 273 -7.91 10.98 22.03
C VAL A 273 -9.12 10.27 22.66
N ARG A 274 -8.87 9.39 23.66
CA ARG A 274 -9.92 8.70 24.42
C ARG A 274 -10.75 9.62 25.33
N GLU A 275 -10.27 10.81 25.65
CA GLU A 275 -10.98 11.80 26.48
C GLU A 275 -11.82 12.78 25.63
N LEU A 276 -11.65 12.76 24.30
CA LEU A 276 -12.34 13.68 23.39
C LEU A 276 -13.84 13.39 23.34
N LYS A 277 -14.63 14.41 23.62
CA LYS A 277 -16.09 14.40 23.54
C LYS A 277 -16.61 14.85 22.18
N SER A 278 -15.84 15.70 21.49
CA SER A 278 -16.16 16.12 20.14
C SER A 278 -14.91 16.55 19.38
N LEU A 279 -14.90 16.30 18.07
CA LEU A 279 -13.84 16.70 17.16
C LEU A 279 -14.43 17.30 15.90
N VAL A 280 -14.01 18.51 15.55
CA VAL A 280 -14.31 19.15 14.27
C VAL A 280 -13.03 19.26 13.47
N ILE A 281 -13.00 18.64 12.29
CA ILE A 281 -11.87 18.73 11.36
C ILE A 281 -12.31 19.20 9.97
N THR A 282 -11.37 19.79 9.24
CA THR A 282 -11.51 20.04 7.80
C THR A 282 -10.61 19.07 7.05
N LEU A 283 -11.18 18.40 6.05
CA LEU A 283 -10.52 17.48 5.12
C LEU A 283 -10.39 18.14 3.74
N GLU A 284 -9.18 18.21 3.23
CA GLU A 284 -8.88 18.59 1.84
C GLU A 284 -8.55 17.35 1.01
N GLY A 285 -8.68 17.42 -0.31
CA GLY A 285 -8.32 16.31 -1.22
C GLY A 285 -9.40 15.24 -1.40
N ILE A 286 -10.61 15.46 -0.88
CA ILE A 286 -11.79 14.61 -1.12
C ILE A 286 -12.40 14.95 -2.49
N PRO A 287 -12.43 14.00 -3.46
CA PRO A 287 -13.07 14.20 -4.77
C PRO A 287 -14.50 14.70 -4.63
N ARG A 288 -14.99 15.44 -5.64
CA ARG A 288 -16.37 15.97 -5.62
C ARG A 288 -17.40 14.84 -5.68
N GLU A 289 -17.05 13.77 -6.36
CA GLU A 289 -17.85 12.58 -6.60
C GLU A 289 -17.91 11.67 -5.37
N MET A 290 -17.00 11.85 -4.41
CA MET A 290 -16.99 11.11 -3.15
C MET A 290 -17.88 11.79 -2.13
N SER A 291 -18.97 11.11 -1.75
CA SER A 291 -19.84 11.51 -0.63
C SER A 291 -19.38 10.82 0.64
N LEU A 292 -19.04 11.61 1.66
CA LEU A 292 -18.71 11.11 2.99
C LEU A 292 -20.01 10.81 3.75
N PRO A 293 -20.11 9.68 4.48
CA PRO A 293 -21.34 9.31 5.17
C PRO A 293 -21.67 10.20 6.38
N ASP A 294 -22.95 10.54 6.53
CA ASP A 294 -23.54 11.19 7.72
C ASP A 294 -24.16 10.16 8.69
N GLY A 295 -24.25 10.51 9.97
CA GLY A 295 -24.84 9.70 11.03
C GLY A 295 -23.81 8.89 11.84
N GLY A 296 -24.27 8.23 12.90
CA GLY A 296 -23.38 7.52 13.85
C GLY A 296 -22.57 8.48 14.74
N GLY A 297 -23.09 9.68 15.00
CA GLY A 297 -22.34 10.74 15.67
C GLY A 297 -21.44 11.56 14.75
N GLN A 298 -21.40 11.25 13.45
CA GLN A 298 -20.71 12.07 12.45
C GLN A 298 -21.70 12.98 11.70
N SER A 299 -21.31 14.22 11.46
CA SER A 299 -21.96 15.11 10.49
C SER A 299 -20.95 15.71 9.51
N VAL A 300 -21.38 15.89 8.27
CA VAL A 300 -20.53 16.27 7.14
C VAL A 300 -21.06 17.53 6.46
N ARG A 301 -20.18 18.48 6.18
CA ARG A 301 -20.51 19.70 5.43
C ARG A 301 -19.41 20.04 4.43
N ARG A 302 -19.72 20.03 3.13
CA ARG A 302 -18.80 20.53 2.10
C ARG A 302 -18.79 22.06 2.09
N LEU A 303 -17.59 22.66 2.12
CA LEU A 303 -17.38 24.09 2.16
C LEU A 303 -17.22 24.66 0.74
N GLY A 304 -17.34 25.99 0.61
CA GLY A 304 -17.31 26.68 -0.69
C GLY A 304 -15.96 26.59 -1.44
N ASP A 305 -14.87 26.30 -0.72
CA ASP A 305 -13.54 26.06 -1.28
C ASP A 305 -13.33 24.60 -1.75
N GLY A 306 -14.33 23.74 -1.59
CA GLY A 306 -14.30 22.33 -1.96
C GLY A 306 -13.81 21.39 -0.87
N SER A 307 -13.27 21.91 0.25
CA SER A 307 -12.92 21.11 1.43
C SER A 307 -14.18 20.58 2.13
N VAL A 308 -14.02 19.57 2.98
CA VAL A 308 -15.13 18.97 3.73
C VAL A 308 -14.89 19.10 5.21
N GLN A 309 -15.79 19.78 5.91
CA GLN A 309 -15.81 19.80 7.36
C GLN A 309 -16.54 18.56 7.87
N VAL A 310 -15.92 17.86 8.82
CA VAL A 310 -16.49 16.71 9.50
C VAL A 310 -16.50 17.00 11.00
N THR A 311 -17.65 16.81 11.62
CA THR A 311 -17.84 16.89 13.07
C THR A 311 -18.17 15.51 13.58
N VAL A 312 -17.41 15.03 14.57
CA VAL A 312 -17.62 13.74 15.23
C VAL A 312 -17.93 13.99 16.70
N GLU A 313 -19.08 13.50 17.14
CA GLU A 313 -19.55 13.51 18.53
C GLU A 313 -20.02 12.08 18.86
N PRO A 314 -19.23 11.29 19.63
CA PRO A 314 -19.62 9.95 20.00
C PRO A 314 -21.00 9.90 20.64
N VAL A 315 -21.87 9.05 20.10
CA VAL A 315 -23.22 8.87 20.62
C VAL A 315 -23.14 8.07 21.91
N VAL A 316 -23.28 8.76 23.05
CA VAL A 316 -23.43 8.12 24.36
C VAL A 316 -24.91 7.97 24.65
N PRO A 317 -25.45 6.75 24.81
CA PRO A 317 -26.87 6.60 25.10
C PRO A 317 -27.22 7.17 26.48
N SER A 318 -28.34 7.88 26.55
CA SER A 318 -28.90 8.40 27.79
C SER A 318 -29.51 7.24 28.59
N ALA A 319 -29.27 7.19 29.90
CA ALA A 319 -29.74 6.12 30.80
C ALA A 319 -31.27 5.95 30.86
N THR A 320 -32.04 6.83 30.20
CA THR A 320 -33.50 6.85 30.17
C THR A 320 -34.13 6.25 28.91
N ALA A 321 -33.34 5.84 27.90
CA ALA A 321 -33.86 5.23 26.67
C ALA A 321 -34.09 3.71 26.83
N GLY A 322 -34.85 3.31 27.85
CA GLY A 322 -35.27 1.93 28.05
C GLY A 322 -36.44 1.58 27.15
N GLY A 323 -36.16 0.93 26.02
CA GLY A 323 -37.21 0.37 25.15
C GLY A 323 -36.62 -0.54 24.07
N ASP A 324 -36.54 -1.84 24.36
CA ASP A 324 -36.06 -2.91 23.45
C ASP A 324 -36.95 -3.16 22.21
N SER A 325 -37.84 -2.23 21.86
CA SER A 325 -38.67 -2.31 20.68
C SER A 325 -38.45 -1.09 19.81
N ALA A 326 -37.58 -1.24 18.80
CA ALA A 326 -37.55 -0.32 17.68
C ALA A 326 -38.94 -0.37 16.97
N PRO A 327 -39.55 0.78 16.62
CA PRO A 327 -40.84 0.78 15.92
C PRO A 327 -40.75 -0.02 14.60
N ALA A 328 -41.85 -0.60 14.13
CA ALA A 328 -41.86 -1.48 12.94
C ALA A 328 -41.22 -0.86 11.68
N VAL A 329 -41.31 0.47 11.54
CA VAL A 329 -40.65 1.26 10.47
C VAL A 329 -39.12 1.25 10.62
N ALA A 330 -38.60 1.32 11.85
CA ALA A 330 -37.18 1.14 12.11
C ALA A 330 -36.74 -0.31 11.85
N GLY A 331 -37.59 -1.31 12.15
CA GLY A 331 -37.31 -2.72 11.85
C GLY A 331 -37.05 -2.99 10.36
N ALA A 332 -37.87 -2.43 9.46
CA ALA A 332 -37.68 -2.58 8.02
C ALA A 332 -36.41 -1.86 7.49
N ALA A 333 -36.10 -0.67 8.01
CA ALA A 333 -34.90 0.09 7.64
C ALA A 333 -33.60 -0.57 8.15
N LEU A 334 -33.68 -1.39 9.19
CA LEU A 334 -32.55 -2.08 9.81
C LEU A 334 -32.30 -3.48 9.22
N ALA A 335 -33.26 -4.04 8.48
CA ALA A 335 -33.16 -5.38 7.91
C ALA A 335 -31.88 -5.63 7.07
N PRO A 336 -31.42 -4.70 6.19
CA PRO A 336 -30.17 -4.89 5.45
C PRO A 336 -28.94 -5.00 6.35
N TRP A 337 -28.98 -4.37 7.52
CA TRP A 337 -27.89 -4.35 8.51
C TRP A 337 -27.95 -5.52 9.49
N LEU A 338 -28.97 -6.38 9.36
CA LEU A 338 -29.11 -7.66 10.05
C LEU A 338 -28.78 -8.83 9.12
N ALA A 339 -28.96 -8.66 7.81
CA ALA A 339 -28.78 -9.71 6.82
C ALA A 339 -27.30 -10.16 6.72
N PRO A 340 -27.05 -11.47 6.51
CA PRO A 340 -25.73 -11.96 6.15
C PRO A 340 -25.35 -11.52 4.74
N THR A 341 -24.05 -11.42 4.48
CA THR A 341 -23.46 -11.26 3.15
C THR A 341 -22.30 -12.25 2.99
N ASP A 342 -21.82 -12.45 1.76
CA ASP A 342 -20.66 -13.34 1.50
C ASP A 342 -19.42 -12.95 2.31
N LEU A 343 -19.26 -11.65 2.60
CA LEU A 343 -18.14 -11.10 3.37
C LEU A 343 -18.42 -11.03 4.87
N LEU A 344 -19.68 -11.12 5.29
CA LEU A 344 -20.15 -11.04 6.67
C LEU A 344 -21.19 -12.15 6.94
N PRO A 345 -20.74 -13.42 7.08
CA PRO A 345 -21.62 -14.59 7.11
C PRO A 345 -22.28 -14.76 8.50
N ALA A 346 -23.20 -13.86 8.83
CA ALA A 346 -23.88 -13.79 10.13
C ALA A 346 -24.79 -15.01 10.43
N ASP A 347 -25.21 -15.74 9.42
CA ASP A 347 -26.03 -16.95 9.51
C ASP A 347 -25.20 -18.24 9.57
N HIS A 348 -23.87 -18.16 9.43
CA HIS A 348 -23.01 -19.34 9.49
C HIS A 348 -23.09 -20.00 10.88
N PRO A 349 -23.26 -21.34 10.97
CA PRO A 349 -23.47 -22.02 12.25
C PRO A 349 -22.40 -21.74 13.31
N GLU A 350 -21.13 -21.65 12.92
CA GLU A 350 -20.03 -21.35 13.84
C GLU A 350 -20.05 -19.91 14.37
N ILE A 351 -20.45 -18.94 13.53
CA ILE A 351 -20.61 -17.53 13.92
C ILE A 351 -21.77 -17.42 14.91
N VAL A 352 -22.91 -18.03 14.60
CA VAL A 352 -24.10 -18.06 15.48
C VAL A 352 -23.77 -18.72 16.82
N ALA A 353 -23.13 -19.89 16.81
CA ALA A 353 -22.74 -20.60 18.02
C ALA A 353 -21.75 -19.79 18.86
N THR A 354 -20.76 -19.16 18.23
CA THR A 354 -19.78 -18.31 18.91
C THR A 354 -20.44 -17.08 19.52
N ALA A 355 -21.29 -16.38 18.77
CA ALA A 355 -21.96 -15.18 19.25
C ALA A 355 -22.84 -15.49 20.47
N ARG A 356 -23.64 -16.57 20.42
CA ARG A 356 -24.46 -17.04 21.55
C ARG A 356 -23.63 -17.40 22.78
N ARG A 357 -22.50 -18.09 22.60
CA ARG A 357 -21.59 -18.44 23.69
C ARG A 357 -20.99 -17.20 24.36
N VAL A 358 -20.64 -16.17 23.58
CA VAL A 358 -20.03 -14.93 24.09
C VAL A 358 -21.03 -14.08 24.87
N ILE A 359 -22.26 -13.93 24.36
CA ILE A 359 -23.27 -13.13 25.05
C ILE A 359 -23.79 -13.82 26.33
N GLY A 360 -23.80 -15.15 26.36
CA GLY A 360 -24.39 -15.94 27.44
C GLY A 360 -25.88 -15.58 27.64
N ASP A 361 -26.30 -15.44 28.89
CA ASP A 361 -27.70 -15.15 29.24
C ASP A 361 -28.04 -13.64 29.23
N ASP A 362 -27.20 -12.79 28.61
CA ASP A 362 -27.44 -11.35 28.59
C ASP A 362 -28.56 -10.97 27.63
N VAL A 363 -29.66 -10.49 28.21
CA VAL A 363 -30.85 -10.08 27.47
C VAL A 363 -30.79 -8.63 26.98
N SER A 364 -29.88 -7.81 27.50
CA SER A 364 -29.77 -6.40 27.12
C SER A 364 -28.95 -6.22 25.83
N ALA A 365 -29.44 -5.43 24.87
CA ALA A 365 -28.69 -5.15 23.64
C ALA A 365 -27.31 -4.53 23.93
N ARG A 366 -27.25 -3.64 24.93
CA ARG A 366 -26.01 -3.01 25.39
C ARG A 366 -25.04 -3.98 26.06
N GLY A 367 -25.53 -4.88 26.92
CA GLY A 367 -24.69 -5.89 27.56
C GLY A 367 -24.10 -6.87 26.53
N ARG A 368 -24.92 -7.31 25.57
CA ARG A 368 -24.45 -8.12 24.42
C ARG A 368 -23.37 -7.40 23.61
N LEU A 369 -23.59 -6.12 23.29
CA LEU A 369 -22.63 -5.30 22.54
C LEU A 369 -21.27 -5.24 23.24
N VAL A 370 -21.25 -4.86 24.52
CA VAL A 370 -20.00 -4.75 25.31
C VAL A 370 -19.26 -6.08 25.36
N LYS A 371 -19.98 -7.18 25.64
CA LYS A 371 -19.37 -8.52 25.65
C LYS A 371 -18.75 -8.91 24.31
N LEU A 372 -19.44 -8.63 23.20
CA LEU A 372 -18.93 -8.95 21.87
C LEU A 372 -17.69 -8.13 21.53
N VAL A 373 -17.69 -6.82 21.79
CA VAL A 373 -16.53 -5.94 21.54
C VAL A 373 -15.31 -6.42 22.34
N SER A 374 -15.47 -6.59 23.65
CA SER A 374 -14.35 -7.01 24.52
C SER A 374 -13.90 -8.44 24.23
N TRP A 375 -14.81 -9.33 23.84
CA TRP A 375 -14.43 -10.68 23.42
C TRP A 375 -13.63 -10.66 22.12
N VAL A 376 -14.05 -9.93 21.09
CA VAL A 376 -13.30 -9.86 19.82
C VAL A 376 -11.92 -9.26 20.05
N SER A 377 -11.84 -8.15 20.79
CA SER A 377 -10.58 -7.48 21.18
C SER A 377 -9.60 -8.43 21.89
N SER A 378 -10.10 -9.24 22.83
CA SER A 378 -9.25 -10.19 23.57
C SER A 378 -8.96 -11.49 22.82
N TYR A 379 -9.86 -11.91 21.93
CA TYR A 379 -9.77 -13.19 21.22
C TYR A 379 -8.86 -13.12 20.00
N VAL A 380 -8.95 -12.03 19.24
CA VAL A 380 -8.18 -11.81 18.02
C VAL A 380 -6.89 -11.07 18.38
N LYS A 381 -5.74 -11.72 18.15
CA LYS A 381 -4.45 -11.06 18.29
C LYS A 381 -4.17 -10.22 17.05
N ASP A 382 -3.75 -8.97 17.27
CA ASP A 382 -3.41 -8.07 16.16
C ASP A 382 -2.30 -8.68 15.29
N SER A 383 -2.51 -8.65 13.97
CA SER A 383 -1.61 -9.22 12.97
C SER A 383 -1.52 -8.31 11.76
N VAL A 384 -0.40 -8.42 11.06
CA VAL A 384 -0.10 -7.68 9.82
C VAL A 384 -0.86 -8.26 8.61
N THR A 385 -1.32 -9.52 8.71
CA THR A 385 -2.10 -10.19 7.69
C THR A 385 -3.57 -10.19 8.07
N ASP A 386 -4.41 -9.87 7.09
CA ASP A 386 -5.84 -10.04 7.22
C ASP A 386 -6.20 -11.52 7.03
N ALA A 387 -7.20 -11.98 7.79
CA ALA A 387 -7.83 -13.25 7.50
C ALA A 387 -8.77 -13.09 6.29
N PRO A 388 -8.82 -14.07 5.36
CA PRO A 388 -9.69 -13.98 4.17
C PRO A 388 -11.18 -13.83 4.51
N SER A 389 -11.62 -14.35 5.65
CA SER A 389 -13.01 -14.28 6.11
C SER A 389 -13.13 -14.21 7.64
N PRO A 390 -14.31 -13.83 8.17
CA PRO A 390 -14.61 -13.93 9.61
C PRO A 390 -14.42 -15.33 10.21
N LEU A 391 -14.65 -16.40 9.42
CA LEU A 391 -14.41 -17.77 9.88
C LEU A 391 -12.92 -18.06 10.02
N ASP A 392 -12.11 -17.57 9.08
CA ASP A 392 -10.66 -17.68 9.17
C ASP A 392 -10.12 -16.88 10.36
N THR A 393 -10.71 -15.71 10.67
CA THR A 393 -10.38 -14.96 11.90
C THR A 393 -10.72 -15.77 13.14
N LEU A 394 -11.89 -16.42 13.19
CA LEU A 394 -12.27 -17.29 14.30
C LEU A 394 -11.30 -18.46 14.48
N ALA A 395 -10.93 -19.13 13.39
CA ALA A 395 -10.07 -20.29 13.41
C ALA A 395 -8.63 -19.92 13.80
N SER A 396 -8.07 -18.90 13.17
CA SER A 396 -6.67 -18.48 13.36
C SER A 396 -6.44 -17.67 14.64
N ARG A 397 -7.48 -16.97 15.13
CA ARG A 397 -7.40 -16.02 16.26
C ARG A 397 -6.41 -14.88 16.03
N THR A 398 -6.11 -14.58 14.78
CA THR A 398 -5.18 -13.52 14.39
C THR A 398 -5.79 -12.71 13.25
N GLY A 399 -5.56 -11.40 13.24
CA GLY A 399 -5.99 -10.56 12.13
C GLY A 399 -5.80 -9.08 12.42
N ASN A 400 -5.87 -8.26 11.38
CA ASN A 400 -5.80 -6.80 11.51
C ASN A 400 -7.16 -6.18 11.86
N CYS A 401 -7.27 -4.86 11.77
CA CYS A 401 -8.51 -4.15 12.07
C CYS A 401 -9.73 -4.56 11.24
N GLN A 402 -9.52 -4.95 9.98
CA GLN A 402 -10.62 -5.41 9.14
C GLN A 402 -11.12 -6.78 9.60
N SER A 403 -10.22 -7.70 9.95
CA SER A 403 -10.59 -8.98 10.57
C SER A 403 -11.40 -8.79 11.86
N HIS A 404 -10.97 -7.88 12.75
CA HIS A 404 -11.71 -7.57 13.97
C HIS A 404 -13.10 -7.03 13.67
N ALA A 405 -13.19 -6.03 12.79
CA ALA A 405 -14.46 -5.39 12.43
C ALA A 405 -15.41 -6.35 11.72
N ARG A 406 -14.96 -7.13 10.73
CA ARG A 406 -15.80 -8.10 10.00
C ARG A 406 -16.28 -9.22 10.92
N LEU A 407 -15.40 -9.75 11.77
CA LEU A 407 -15.79 -10.77 12.74
C LEU A 407 -16.83 -10.21 13.71
N PHE A 408 -16.57 -9.04 14.29
CA PHE A 408 -17.51 -8.38 15.19
C PHE A 408 -18.87 -8.14 14.52
N VAL A 409 -18.91 -7.57 13.30
CA VAL A 409 -20.17 -7.30 12.59
C VAL A 409 -20.93 -8.60 12.33
N SER A 410 -20.24 -9.67 11.92
CA SER A 410 -20.86 -10.97 11.70
C SER A 410 -21.49 -11.53 12.99
N LEU A 411 -20.77 -11.45 14.11
CA LEU A 411 -21.26 -11.90 15.42
C LEU A 411 -22.43 -11.04 15.93
N ALA A 412 -22.35 -9.72 15.77
CA ALA A 412 -23.40 -8.78 16.19
C ALA A 412 -24.71 -9.05 15.43
N ARG A 413 -24.63 -9.18 14.10
CA ARG A 413 -25.78 -9.53 13.25
C ARG A 413 -26.39 -10.88 13.63
N ALA A 414 -25.56 -11.87 13.96
CA ALA A 414 -25.99 -13.21 14.36
C ALA A 414 -26.85 -13.24 15.65
N VAL A 415 -26.74 -12.20 16.50
CA VAL A 415 -27.54 -12.05 17.73
C VAL A 415 -28.55 -10.90 17.63
N GLY A 416 -28.88 -10.48 16.41
CA GLY A 416 -29.94 -9.51 16.14
C GLY A 416 -29.57 -8.05 16.43
N ILE A 417 -28.28 -7.71 16.51
CA ILE A 417 -27.82 -6.34 16.61
C ILE A 417 -27.53 -5.85 15.18
N PRO A 418 -28.28 -4.87 14.64
CA PRO A 418 -27.99 -4.30 13.33
C PRO A 418 -26.61 -3.66 13.37
N ALA A 419 -25.74 -4.04 12.44
CA ALA A 419 -24.35 -3.62 12.43
C ALA A 419 -23.84 -3.40 11.00
N ARG A 420 -22.93 -2.45 10.83
CA ARG A 420 -22.27 -2.16 9.54
C ARG A 420 -20.78 -1.97 9.69
N PHE A 421 -20.05 -2.44 8.68
CA PHE A 421 -18.61 -2.23 8.55
C PHE A 421 -18.33 -0.79 8.14
N VAL A 422 -17.33 -0.18 8.76
CA VAL A 422 -16.93 1.22 8.54
C VAL A 422 -15.43 1.29 8.31
N SER A 423 -15.01 2.11 7.36
CA SER A 423 -13.59 2.46 7.18
C SER A 423 -13.40 3.96 7.06
N GLY A 424 -12.29 4.43 7.60
CA GLY A 424 -11.98 5.85 7.63
C GLY A 424 -10.66 6.14 8.31
N LEU A 425 -10.62 7.20 9.11
CA LEU A 425 -9.44 7.70 9.78
C LEU A 425 -9.62 7.67 11.30
N VAL A 426 -8.58 7.27 12.04
CA VAL A 426 -8.55 7.28 13.51
C VAL A 426 -7.22 7.87 13.96
N SER A 427 -7.25 8.67 15.03
CA SER A 427 -6.02 9.25 15.59
C SER A 427 -5.41 8.31 16.60
N LEU A 428 -4.10 8.08 16.47
CA LEU A 428 -3.29 7.57 17.58
C LEU A 428 -2.60 8.75 18.25
N ASP A 429 -2.64 8.83 19.58
CA ASP A 429 -2.10 9.94 20.38
C ASP A 429 -0.75 10.46 19.86
N GLY A 430 -0.72 11.73 19.46
CA GLY A 430 0.48 12.42 18.98
C GLY A 430 1.01 11.99 17.61
N LYS A 431 0.40 10.98 16.96
CA LYS A 431 0.87 10.43 15.69
C LYS A 431 0.17 11.03 14.48
N GLY A 432 -1.07 11.52 14.63
CA GLY A 432 -1.94 11.97 13.54
C GLY A 432 -2.97 10.91 13.16
N LEU A 433 -3.67 11.11 12.04
CA LEU A 433 -4.75 10.23 11.59
C LEU A 433 -4.21 9.11 10.70
N LEU A 434 -4.61 7.88 11.01
CA LEU A 434 -4.30 6.66 10.28
C LEU A 434 -5.56 6.03 9.74
N TYR A 435 -5.45 5.32 8.62
CA TYR A 435 -6.59 4.57 8.11
C TYR A 435 -6.92 3.39 9.00
N HIS A 436 -8.21 3.22 9.28
CA HIS A 436 -8.70 2.19 10.17
C HIS A 436 -10.06 1.66 9.70
N SER A 437 -10.42 0.46 10.17
CA SER A 437 -11.73 -0.13 9.97
C SER A 437 -12.30 -0.58 11.31
N TRP A 438 -13.56 -0.25 11.55
CA TRP A 438 -14.30 -0.51 12.77
C TRP A 438 -15.77 -0.82 12.41
N ALA A 439 -16.67 -0.72 13.38
CA ALA A 439 -18.09 -0.97 13.17
C ALA A 439 -19.00 0.14 13.70
N GLU A 440 -20.17 0.24 13.10
CA GLU A 440 -21.30 0.96 13.68
C GLU A 440 -22.42 -0.02 13.99
N VAL A 441 -23.10 0.18 15.12
CA VAL A 441 -24.21 -0.66 15.58
C VAL A 441 -25.43 0.19 15.90
N PHE A 442 -26.63 -0.34 15.67
CA PHE A 442 -27.87 0.32 16.05
C PHE A 442 -28.37 -0.22 17.40
N VAL A 443 -28.21 0.57 18.46
CA VAL A 443 -28.59 0.23 19.84
C VAL A 443 -29.25 1.46 20.49
N ASP A 444 -30.25 1.25 21.34
CA ASP A 444 -30.98 2.32 22.04
C ASP A 444 -31.57 3.39 21.10
N GLY A 445 -32.01 2.98 19.91
CA GLY A 445 -32.64 3.85 18.91
C GLY A 445 -31.68 4.71 18.09
N ALA A 446 -30.35 4.52 18.22
CA ALA A 446 -29.36 5.30 17.50
C ALA A 446 -28.21 4.43 16.95
N TRP A 447 -27.61 4.89 15.85
CA TRP A 447 -26.33 4.35 15.37
C TRP A 447 -25.20 4.85 16.26
N GLN A 448 -24.35 3.93 16.71
CA GLN A 448 -23.22 4.18 17.61
C GLN A 448 -21.96 3.56 17.00
N GLN A 449 -20.86 4.32 16.98
CA GLN A 449 -19.55 3.78 16.59
C GLN A 449 -18.98 2.92 17.71
N VAL A 450 -18.40 1.78 17.37
CA VAL A 450 -17.70 0.87 18.28
C VAL A 450 -16.46 0.32 17.62
N ASP A 451 -15.43 0.07 18.41
CA ASP A 451 -14.15 -0.41 17.90
C ASP A 451 -13.73 -1.71 18.62
N PRO A 452 -13.88 -2.88 17.94
CA PRO A 452 -13.42 -4.16 18.48
C PRO A 452 -11.91 -4.36 18.45
N THR A 453 -11.15 -3.55 17.71
CA THR A 453 -9.67 -3.57 17.76
C THR A 453 -9.15 -2.81 18.98
N PHE A 454 -9.84 -1.76 19.41
CA PHE A 454 -9.41 -0.92 20.54
C PHE A 454 -10.20 -1.10 21.83
N ASP A 455 -11.13 -2.07 21.86
CA ASP A 455 -12.06 -2.32 22.97
C ASP A 455 -12.82 -1.04 23.37
N GLN A 456 -13.50 -0.41 22.41
CA GLN A 456 -14.20 0.85 22.63
C GLN A 456 -15.71 0.73 22.39
N VAL A 457 -16.49 1.09 23.42
CA VAL A 457 -17.96 1.24 23.37
C VAL A 457 -18.38 2.47 24.19
N PRO A 458 -18.73 3.61 23.57
CA PRO A 458 -18.57 3.90 22.14
C PRO A 458 -17.09 4.12 21.75
N ALA A 459 -16.82 4.11 20.44
CA ALA A 459 -15.56 4.59 19.89
C ALA A 459 -15.39 6.10 20.15
N ASP A 460 -14.14 6.54 20.33
CA ASP A 460 -13.83 7.94 20.65
C ASP A 460 -14.03 8.91 19.47
N ALA A 461 -14.00 10.21 19.74
CA ALA A 461 -14.29 11.25 18.74
C ALA A 461 -13.24 11.34 17.61
N SER A 462 -12.13 10.61 17.68
CA SER A 462 -11.13 10.60 16.61
C SER A 462 -11.51 9.73 15.42
N HIS A 463 -12.62 8.98 15.51
CA HIS A 463 -13.14 8.11 14.47
C HIS A 463 -13.91 8.88 13.40
N VAL A 464 -13.19 9.25 12.34
CA VAL A 464 -13.70 9.98 11.19
C VAL A 464 -14.00 9.00 10.07
N LYS A 465 -15.27 8.69 9.88
CA LYS A 465 -15.76 7.75 8.88
C LYS A 465 -15.66 8.34 7.47
N LEU A 466 -15.07 7.57 6.55
CA LEU A 466 -14.97 7.94 5.13
C LEU A 466 -15.90 7.13 4.24
N VAL A 467 -16.14 5.86 4.55
CA VAL A 467 -17.01 4.96 3.80
C VAL A 467 -17.75 3.99 4.72
N GLU A 468 -18.90 3.51 4.26
CA GLU A 468 -19.71 2.48 4.90
C GLU A 468 -19.90 1.28 3.97
N GLY A 469 -19.91 0.09 4.57
CA GLY A 469 -20.08 -1.17 3.87
C GLY A 469 -18.76 -1.87 3.56
N GLU A 470 -18.86 -3.18 3.40
CA GLU A 470 -17.74 -4.12 3.28
C GLU A 470 -17.33 -4.44 1.83
N SER A 471 -18.12 -4.02 0.85
CA SER A 471 -17.89 -4.40 -0.56
C SER A 471 -16.60 -3.77 -1.12
N PRO A 472 -15.87 -4.47 -2.00
CA PRO A 472 -14.64 -3.95 -2.62
C PRO A 472 -14.78 -2.58 -3.27
N ASP A 473 -15.90 -2.31 -3.95
CA ASP A 473 -16.14 -1.02 -4.62
C ASP A 473 -16.23 0.15 -3.64
N ARG A 474 -16.82 -0.08 -2.45
CA ARG A 474 -16.90 0.93 -1.38
C ARG A 474 -15.51 1.22 -0.80
N LEU A 475 -14.71 0.17 -0.59
CA LEU A 475 -13.34 0.31 -0.09
C LEU A 475 -12.39 0.91 -1.15
N ALA A 476 -12.64 0.66 -2.43
CA ALA A 476 -11.87 1.26 -3.53
C ALA A 476 -11.98 2.80 -3.55
N ALA A 477 -13.08 3.38 -3.06
CA ALA A 477 -13.22 4.83 -2.93
C ALA A 477 -12.16 5.44 -1.98
N ILE A 478 -11.69 4.68 -0.97
CA ILE A 478 -10.61 5.12 -0.08
C ILE A 478 -9.30 5.29 -0.87
N ALA A 479 -9.04 4.42 -1.85
CA ALA A 479 -7.83 4.50 -2.67
C ALA A 479 -7.72 5.82 -3.45
N ALA A 480 -8.84 6.51 -3.71
CA ALA A 480 -8.85 7.80 -4.38
C ALA A 480 -8.32 8.96 -3.51
N VAL A 481 -8.31 8.79 -2.18
CA VAL A 481 -7.92 9.83 -1.20
C VAL A 481 -6.60 9.54 -0.47
N VAL A 482 -6.11 8.30 -0.49
CA VAL A 482 -4.80 7.92 0.08
C VAL A 482 -3.68 8.75 -0.56
N GLY A 483 -2.81 9.33 0.29
CA GLY A 483 -1.70 10.20 -0.13
C GLY A 483 -2.10 11.59 -0.64
N ARG A 484 -3.40 11.90 -0.74
CA ARG A 484 -3.92 13.21 -1.20
C ARG A 484 -4.63 13.99 -0.10
N ILE A 485 -5.22 13.27 0.85
CA ILE A 485 -5.99 13.87 1.93
C ILE A 485 -5.08 14.68 2.86
N LYS A 486 -5.54 15.86 3.25
CA LYS A 486 -4.94 16.66 4.33
C LYS A 486 -6.01 16.96 5.35
N ALA A 487 -5.64 17.02 6.62
CA ALA A 487 -6.59 17.29 7.69
C ALA A 487 -6.08 18.43 8.58
N ARG A 488 -7.01 19.26 9.05
CA ARG A 488 -6.76 20.32 10.01
C ARG A 488 -7.80 20.30 11.10
N VAL A 489 -7.38 20.42 12.36
CA VAL A 489 -8.30 20.55 13.49
C VAL A 489 -8.90 21.95 13.49
N VAL A 490 -10.23 22.03 13.58
CA VAL A 490 -10.98 23.29 13.72
C VAL A 490 -11.35 23.51 15.18
N GLU A 491 -11.86 22.47 15.84
CA GLU A 491 -12.30 22.50 17.23
C GLU A 491 -12.17 21.11 17.86
N MET A 492 -11.88 21.04 19.16
CA MET A 492 -11.86 19.81 19.95
C MET A 492 -12.28 20.12 21.40
N ARG A 493 -13.03 19.21 22.03
CA ARG A 493 -13.55 19.36 23.40
C ARG A 493 -13.51 18.05 24.17
#